data_AF-A0A8H5JKN7-F1
#
_entry.id   AF-A0A8H5JKN7-F1
#
_cell.length_a   1.000
_cell.length_b   1.000
_cell.length_c   1.000
_cell.angle_alpha   90.00
_cell.angle_beta   90.00
_cell.angle_gamma   90.00
#
_symmetry.space_group_name_H-M   'P 1'
#
loop_
_entity.id
_entity.type
_entity.pdbx_description
1 polymer ?
#
loop_
_entity_poly.entity_id
_entity_poly.type
_entity_poly.pdbx_seq_one_letter_code
_entity_poly.pdbx_strand_id
1 'polypeptide(L)'
;MVATEERARFSRTQLYKDIELALHNLLMKKRDAASLPHLSPAQHYYAAFSRPPNCSWDDDSDQYAYEEYSCKPQCPILGKDMTFKICQRDHPDGEACADRVCFIPNASARKYMMGFMANGPRQSQSLNRLRPMAYSLVRKYDSDIPSKDIKTFSRIVLEIFSDLCYADDQTWDPEVHGVLDWKHRPVEKCVNDFMFEIHGVKWKRDMREYL
;
A
#
# COMPACT_ATOMS: atom_id res chain seq x y z
N MET A 1 -13.99 20.71 6.45
CA MET A 1 -14.99 19.99 5.63
C MET A 1 -14.62 19.90 4.15
N VAL A 2 -14.09 20.96 3.52
CA VAL A 2 -13.74 20.96 2.06
C VAL A 2 -12.80 19.82 1.65
N ALA A 3 -11.75 19.54 2.44
CA ALA A 3 -10.78 18.49 2.11
C ALA A 3 -11.40 17.06 2.04
N THR A 4 -12.42 16.78 2.86
CA THR A 4 -13.13 15.50 2.87
C THR A 4 -13.99 15.34 1.62
N GLU A 5 -14.62 16.43 1.16
CA GLU A 5 -15.43 16.43 -0.06
C GLU A 5 -14.57 16.28 -1.32
N GLU A 6 -13.42 16.95 -1.37
CA GLU A 6 -12.44 16.79 -2.47
C GLU A 6 -11.95 15.34 -2.60
N ARG A 7 -11.63 14.68 -1.48
CA ARG A 7 -11.22 13.26 -1.45
C ARG A 7 -12.37 12.32 -1.82
N ALA A 8 -13.58 12.61 -1.37
CA ALA A 8 -14.77 11.84 -1.76
C ALA A 8 -15.09 11.93 -3.26
N ARG A 9 -14.80 13.09 -3.90
CA ARG A 9 -14.89 13.21 -5.36
C ARG A 9 -13.76 12.44 -6.05
N PHE A 10 -12.54 12.56 -5.55
CA PHE A 10 -11.38 11.84 -6.08
C PHE A 10 -11.57 10.32 -6.03
N SER A 11 -12.08 9.76 -4.93
CA SER A 11 -12.26 8.32 -4.76
C SER A 11 -13.25 7.68 -5.74
N ARG A 12 -14.08 8.49 -6.43
CA ARG A 12 -15.01 8.03 -7.46
C ARG A 12 -14.39 8.00 -8.85
N THR A 13 -13.19 8.56 -9.03
CA THR A 13 -12.53 8.65 -10.33
C THR A 13 -11.93 7.31 -10.75
N GLN A 14 -11.75 7.13 -12.07
CA GLN A 14 -11.02 5.97 -12.58
C GLN A 14 -9.54 6.01 -12.18
N LEU A 15 -8.94 7.20 -12.08
CA LEU A 15 -7.59 7.38 -11.57
C LEU A 15 -7.41 6.80 -10.16
N TYR A 16 -8.37 7.02 -9.24
CA TYR A 16 -8.31 6.42 -7.91
C TYR A 16 -8.28 4.89 -7.97
N LYS A 17 -9.16 4.28 -8.78
CA LYS A 17 -9.23 2.81 -8.94
C LYS A 17 -7.92 2.27 -9.53
N ASP A 18 -7.36 2.97 -10.51
CA ASP A 18 -6.10 2.58 -11.15
C ASP A 18 -4.92 2.73 -10.19
N ILE A 19 -4.91 3.72 -9.29
CA ILE A 19 -3.93 3.86 -8.20
C ILE A 19 -4.06 2.72 -7.18
N GLU A 20 -5.28 2.40 -6.74
CA GLU A 20 -5.53 1.30 -5.80
C GLU A 20 -5.05 -0.05 -6.38
N LEU A 21 -5.38 -0.31 -7.64
CA LEU A 21 -4.95 -1.53 -8.33
C LEU A 21 -3.44 -1.56 -8.59
N ALA A 22 -2.83 -0.42 -8.89
CA ALA A 22 -1.38 -0.32 -9.02
C ALA A 22 -0.67 -0.61 -7.68
N LEU A 23 -1.21 -0.14 -6.56
CA LEU A 23 -0.67 -0.43 -5.23
C LEU A 23 -0.78 -1.92 -4.95
N HIS A 24 -1.93 -2.53 -5.22
CA HIS A 24 -2.10 -3.98 -5.15
C HIS A 24 -1.03 -4.73 -5.96
N ASN A 25 -0.83 -4.35 -7.23
CA ASN A 25 0.15 -4.99 -8.10
C ASN A 25 1.59 -4.85 -7.57
N LEU A 26 1.95 -3.70 -6.99
CA LEU A 26 3.25 -3.52 -6.34
C LEU A 26 3.41 -4.46 -5.14
N LEU A 27 2.40 -4.51 -4.26
CA LEU A 27 2.41 -5.37 -3.08
C LEU A 27 2.53 -6.85 -3.46
N MET A 28 1.83 -7.28 -4.52
CA MET A 28 1.95 -8.62 -5.10
C MET A 28 3.36 -8.91 -5.61
N LYS A 29 3.96 -8.00 -6.40
CA LYS A 29 5.32 -8.18 -6.92
C LYS A 29 6.35 -8.29 -5.81
N LYS A 30 6.21 -7.50 -4.75
CA LYS A 30 7.10 -7.55 -3.58
C LYS A 30 6.95 -8.86 -2.82
N ARG A 31 5.71 -9.33 -2.63
CA ARG A 31 5.44 -10.65 -2.07
C ARG A 31 6.09 -11.74 -2.91
N ASP A 32 5.87 -11.75 -4.21
CA ASP A 32 6.36 -12.82 -5.10
C ASP A 32 7.89 -12.86 -5.15
N ALA A 33 8.54 -11.70 -5.07
CA ALA A 33 10.00 -11.62 -4.99
C ALA A 33 10.57 -12.16 -3.65
N ALA A 34 9.79 -12.11 -2.56
CA ALA A 34 10.20 -12.57 -1.24
C ALA A 34 9.66 -13.95 -0.87
N SER A 35 8.76 -14.51 -1.67
CA SER A 35 8.05 -15.78 -1.40
C SER A 35 8.73 -16.95 -2.10
N LEU A 36 8.59 -18.15 -1.51
CA LEU A 36 9.03 -19.39 -2.15
C LEU A 36 8.29 -19.62 -3.49
N PRO A 37 8.94 -20.20 -4.51
CA PRO A 37 8.46 -20.24 -5.91
C PRO A 37 7.18 -21.07 -6.18
N HIS A 38 6.47 -21.54 -5.15
CA HIS A 38 5.34 -22.48 -5.29
C HIS A 38 4.05 -22.02 -4.61
N LEU A 39 3.94 -20.73 -4.32
CA LEU A 39 2.83 -20.17 -3.55
C LEU A 39 1.77 -19.55 -4.48
N SER A 40 0.52 -20.00 -4.32
CA SER A 40 -0.60 -19.58 -5.16
C SER A 40 -1.04 -18.14 -4.84
N PRO A 41 -1.40 -17.32 -5.83
CA PRO A 41 -1.95 -15.99 -5.61
C PRO A 41 -3.19 -15.95 -4.70
N ALA A 42 -3.95 -17.05 -4.65
CA ALA A 42 -5.18 -17.19 -3.86
C ALA A 42 -4.94 -17.66 -2.41
N GLN A 43 -3.71 -18.01 -2.04
CA GLN A 43 -3.40 -18.36 -0.65
C GLN A 43 -3.41 -17.11 0.23
N HIS A 44 -3.92 -17.25 1.45
CA HIS A 44 -3.82 -16.20 2.46
C HIS A 44 -2.45 -16.26 3.12
N TYR A 45 -1.86 -15.09 3.30
CA TYR A 45 -0.57 -14.95 3.97
C TYR A 45 -0.76 -14.16 5.24
N TYR A 46 0.11 -14.40 6.21
CA TYR A 46 0.29 -13.47 7.32
C TYR A 46 1.75 -13.02 7.38
N ALA A 47 1.95 -11.78 7.78
CA ALA A 47 3.27 -11.27 8.08
C ALA A 47 3.68 -11.86 9.43
N ALA A 48 4.70 -12.72 9.42
CA ALA A 48 5.38 -13.21 10.61
C ALA A 48 6.62 -12.36 10.86
N PHE A 49 6.77 -11.84 12.08
CA PHE A 49 7.90 -10.96 12.42
C PHE A 49 9.12 -11.78 12.87
N SER A 50 10.29 -11.44 12.36
CA SER A 50 11.57 -12.04 12.73
C SER A 50 11.91 -11.72 14.19
N ARG A 51 12.44 -12.71 14.92
CA ARG A 51 12.89 -12.54 16.31
C ARG A 51 14.17 -11.68 16.39
N PRO A 52 14.35 -10.86 17.44
CA PRO A 52 15.70 -10.53 17.90
C PRO A 52 16.40 -11.81 18.40
N PRO A 53 17.74 -11.92 18.30
CA PRO A 53 18.48 -13.16 18.57
C PRO A 53 18.30 -13.81 19.96
N ASN A 54 17.62 -13.16 20.92
CA ASN A 54 17.57 -13.55 22.33
C ASN A 54 16.14 -13.68 22.92
N CYS A 55 15.09 -13.84 22.11
CA CYS A 55 13.72 -13.98 22.63
C CYS A 55 13.17 -15.42 22.42
N SER A 56 12.74 -16.06 23.51
CA SER A 56 12.13 -17.40 23.54
C SER A 56 10.63 -17.34 23.27
N TRP A 57 10.25 -17.09 22.03
CA TRP A 57 8.89 -17.40 21.59
C TRP A 57 8.93 -18.76 20.89
N ASP A 58 7.87 -19.57 20.98
CA ASP A 58 7.74 -20.78 20.16
C ASP A 58 7.69 -20.43 18.67
N ASP A 59 8.17 -21.30 17.77
CA ASP A 59 8.19 -21.08 16.30
C ASP A 59 6.80 -20.86 15.68
N ASP A 60 5.77 -21.21 16.46
CA ASP A 60 4.34 -21.07 16.18
C ASP A 60 3.66 -20.04 17.09
N SER A 61 4.40 -19.09 17.71
CA SER A 61 3.76 -18.01 18.47
C SER A 61 3.07 -17.03 17.52
N ASP A 62 1.87 -17.44 17.15
CA ASP A 62 0.96 -16.84 16.20
C ASP A 62 0.16 -15.67 16.78
N GLN A 63 0.54 -15.20 17.97
CA GLN A 63 -0.07 -14.05 18.62
C GLN A 63 0.68 -12.78 18.22
N TYR A 64 -0.05 -11.88 17.57
CA TYR A 64 0.24 -10.46 17.62
C TYR A 64 0.10 -10.01 19.08
N ALA A 65 1.16 -10.13 19.89
CA ALA A 65 1.11 -9.76 21.30
C ALA A 65 0.86 -8.26 21.42
N TYR A 66 -0.39 -7.86 21.58
CA TYR A 66 -0.84 -6.47 21.68
C TYR A 66 -0.19 -5.76 22.88
N GLU A 67 0.31 -6.52 23.86
CA GLU A 67 0.76 -6.01 25.13
C GLU A 67 2.07 -6.75 25.53
N GLU A 68 3.05 -5.97 25.98
CA GLU A 68 4.08 -6.36 26.97
C GLU A 68 5.53 -6.77 26.61
N TYR A 69 6.03 -6.68 25.36
CA TYR A 69 7.48 -6.87 25.15
C TYR A 69 8.15 -5.85 24.20
N SER A 70 9.17 -5.19 24.75
CA SER A 70 10.02 -4.09 24.23
C SER A 70 10.92 -4.45 23.03
N CYS A 71 10.66 -5.56 22.35
CA CYS A 71 11.55 -6.13 21.33
C CYS A 71 10.97 -6.14 19.90
N LYS A 72 9.83 -5.48 19.65
CA LYS A 72 9.29 -5.35 18.29
C LYS A 72 10.06 -4.30 17.49
N PRO A 73 10.48 -4.59 16.24
CA PRO A 73 10.95 -3.54 15.35
C PRO A 73 9.80 -2.56 15.09
N GLN A 74 10.05 -1.26 15.27
CA GLN A 74 9.03 -0.21 15.13
C GLN A 74 8.49 -0.09 13.70
N CYS A 75 9.34 -0.29 12.70
CA CYS A 75 8.96 -0.33 11.28
C CYS A 75 9.48 -1.60 10.63
N PRO A 76 8.77 -2.72 10.81
CA PRO A 76 9.23 -4.00 10.33
C PRO A 76 9.16 -4.06 8.79
N ILE A 77 10.19 -4.65 8.16
CA ILE A 77 10.38 -4.71 6.70
C ILE A 77 10.40 -6.16 6.22
N LEU A 78 9.71 -6.45 5.11
CA LEU A 78 9.68 -7.77 4.48
C LEU A 78 11.08 -8.20 4.01
N GLY A 79 11.46 -9.44 4.33
CA GLY A 79 12.77 -10.02 4.04
C GLY A 79 13.85 -9.68 5.07
N LYS A 80 13.55 -8.80 6.04
CA LYS A 80 14.45 -8.45 7.14
C LYS A 80 13.80 -8.79 8.48
N ASP A 81 12.76 -8.03 8.83
CA ASP A 81 12.04 -8.13 10.10
C ASP A 81 10.68 -8.82 9.92
N MET A 82 10.23 -9.05 8.69
CA MET A 82 9.02 -9.81 8.37
C MET A 82 9.29 -10.88 7.32
N THR A 83 8.55 -11.97 7.40
CA THR A 83 8.47 -13.02 6.39
C THR A 83 7.00 -13.36 6.15
N PHE A 84 6.67 -13.82 4.94
CA PHE A 84 5.34 -14.36 4.69
C PHE A 84 5.27 -15.83 5.09
N LYS A 85 4.28 -16.16 5.90
CA LYS A 85 3.88 -17.54 6.18
C LYS A 85 2.49 -17.79 5.60
N ILE A 86 2.26 -19.02 5.14
CA ILE A 86 0.94 -19.45 4.67
C ILE A 86 -0.01 -19.45 5.88
N CYS A 87 -1.14 -18.78 5.76
CA CYS A 87 -2.22 -18.93 6.71
C CYS A 87 -3.03 -20.18 6.33
N GLN A 88 -2.99 -21.21 7.18
CA GLN A 88 -3.75 -22.45 6.99
C GLN A 88 -5.15 -22.40 7.63
N ARG A 89 -5.53 -21.27 8.24
CA ARG A 89 -6.83 -21.12 8.89
C ARG A 89 -7.90 -20.80 7.86
N ASP A 90 -9.11 -21.28 8.11
CA ASP A 90 -10.27 -20.90 7.33
C ASP A 90 -10.65 -19.45 7.63
N HIS A 91 -10.87 -18.69 6.55
CA HIS A 91 -11.31 -17.30 6.58
C HIS A 91 -12.69 -17.21 5.92
N PRO A 92 -13.76 -17.64 6.61
CA PRO A 92 -15.09 -17.77 6.02
C PRO A 92 -15.64 -16.45 5.48
N ASP A 93 -15.23 -15.31 6.05
CA ASP A 93 -15.64 -13.97 5.65
C ASP A 93 -14.64 -13.28 4.69
N GLY A 94 -13.54 -13.96 4.33
CA GLY A 94 -12.46 -13.36 3.54
C GLY A 94 -11.63 -12.30 4.27
N GLU A 95 -11.89 -12.06 5.56
CA GLU A 95 -11.18 -11.10 6.40
C GLU A 95 -10.04 -11.72 7.23
N ALA A 96 -9.18 -10.86 7.77
CA ALA A 96 -7.97 -11.16 8.51
C ALA A 96 -8.19 -12.10 9.71
N CYS A 97 -7.12 -12.77 10.16
CA CYS A 97 -7.09 -13.47 11.45
C CYS A 97 -7.24 -12.45 12.59
N ALA A 98 -8.01 -12.78 13.62
CA ALA A 98 -8.20 -11.91 14.79
C ALA A 98 -6.92 -11.68 15.61
N ASP A 99 -5.97 -12.62 15.57
CA ASP A 99 -4.74 -12.65 16.35
C ASP A 99 -3.47 -12.37 15.52
N ARG A 100 -3.58 -12.10 14.20
CA ARG A 100 -2.43 -11.93 13.30
C ARG A 100 -2.60 -10.77 12.33
N VAL A 101 -1.48 -10.23 11.86
CA VAL A 101 -1.46 -9.33 10.69
C VAL A 101 -1.54 -10.20 9.42
N CYS A 102 -2.76 -10.48 8.97
CA CYS A 102 -2.98 -11.13 7.69
C CYS A 102 -2.68 -10.16 6.56
N PHE A 103 -1.77 -10.56 5.68
CA PHE A 103 -1.51 -9.86 4.45
C PHE A 103 -2.33 -10.48 3.33
N ILE A 104 -3.39 -9.77 2.93
CA ILE A 104 -4.21 -10.10 1.77
C ILE A 104 -4.02 -8.95 0.79
N PRO A 105 -3.19 -9.11 -0.26
CA PRO A 105 -2.73 -7.98 -1.10
C PRO A 105 -3.83 -7.04 -1.59
N ASN A 106 -5.00 -7.58 -1.97
CA ASN A 106 -6.16 -6.79 -2.38
C ASN A 106 -6.78 -6.02 -1.20
N ALA A 107 -7.01 -6.71 -0.07
CA ALA A 107 -7.63 -6.10 1.09
C ALA A 107 -6.71 -5.04 1.72
N SER A 108 -5.40 -5.30 1.80
CA SER A 108 -4.40 -4.37 2.33
C SER A 108 -4.32 -3.08 1.51
N ALA A 109 -4.21 -3.17 0.17
CA ALA A 109 -4.21 -1.99 -0.70
C ALA A 109 -5.51 -1.17 -0.55
N ARG A 110 -6.66 -1.85 -0.57
CA ARG A 110 -7.98 -1.20 -0.45
C ARG A 110 -8.17 -0.54 0.92
N LYS A 111 -7.86 -1.25 2.01
CA LYS A 111 -7.93 -0.74 3.39
C LYS A 111 -7.06 0.50 3.55
N TYR A 112 -5.84 0.46 3.02
CA TYR A 112 -4.93 1.60 3.05
C TYR A 112 -5.51 2.81 2.31
N MET A 113 -5.94 2.63 1.05
CA MET A 113 -6.47 3.71 0.24
C MET A 113 -7.76 4.30 0.82
N MET A 114 -8.68 3.45 1.32
CA MET A 114 -9.89 3.91 2.00
C MET A 114 -9.57 4.71 3.27
N GLY A 115 -8.63 4.23 4.08
CA GLY A 115 -8.17 4.92 5.29
C GLY A 115 -7.56 6.29 4.97
N PHE A 116 -6.72 6.37 3.94
CA PHE A 116 -6.17 7.63 3.45
C PHE A 116 -7.27 8.59 2.96
N MET A 117 -8.26 8.10 2.20
CA MET A 117 -9.32 8.97 1.69
C MET A 117 -10.22 9.52 2.81
N ALA A 118 -10.47 8.72 3.85
CA ALA A 118 -11.28 9.10 5.01
C ALA A 118 -10.54 10.10 5.92
N ASN A 119 -9.30 9.79 6.28
CA ASN A 119 -8.57 10.52 7.32
C ASN A 119 -7.61 11.57 6.75
N GLY A 120 -7.34 11.53 5.44
CA GLY A 120 -6.29 12.30 4.81
C GLY A 120 -4.90 11.67 4.99
N PRO A 121 -3.85 12.38 4.53
CA PRO A 121 -2.49 11.92 4.72
C PRO A 121 -2.17 11.88 6.21
N ARG A 122 -1.54 10.79 6.64
CA ARG A 122 -1.08 10.61 8.02
C ARG A 122 0.17 11.45 8.31
N GLN A 123 0.85 11.90 7.26
CA GLN A 123 1.97 12.84 7.31
C GLN A 123 2.00 13.74 6.07
N SER A 124 2.58 14.93 6.18
CA SER A 124 2.59 15.90 5.07
C SER A 124 3.99 16.40 4.72
N GLN A 125 4.90 15.50 4.34
CA GLN A 125 6.20 15.93 3.80
C GLN A 125 6.02 16.46 2.38
N SER A 126 6.59 17.63 2.09
CA SER A 126 6.38 18.30 0.81
C SER A 126 7.11 17.59 -0.34
N LEU A 127 6.34 17.14 -1.32
CA LEU A 127 6.85 16.61 -2.59
C LEU A 127 6.70 17.61 -3.75
N ASN A 128 6.87 18.91 -3.48
CA ASN A 128 6.67 19.97 -4.47
C ASN A 128 7.44 19.76 -5.78
N ARG A 129 8.64 19.17 -5.72
CA ARG A 129 9.45 18.84 -6.91
C ARG A 129 8.77 17.84 -7.86
N LEU A 130 7.85 17.01 -7.36
CA LEU A 130 7.11 16.02 -8.14
C LEU A 130 5.76 16.55 -8.65
N ARG A 131 5.43 17.83 -8.40
CA ARG A 131 4.18 18.46 -8.88
C ARG A 131 3.95 18.30 -10.39
N PRO A 132 4.94 18.53 -11.28
CA PRO A 132 4.73 18.35 -12.71
C PRO A 132 4.34 16.92 -13.08
N MET A 133 4.90 15.94 -12.37
CA MET A 133 4.63 14.52 -12.59
C MET A 133 3.21 14.15 -12.17
N ALA A 134 2.79 14.54 -10.96
CA ALA A 134 1.42 14.30 -10.50
C ALA A 134 0.38 15.01 -11.38
N TYR A 135 0.67 16.24 -11.81
CA TYR A 135 -0.17 16.97 -12.75
C TYR A 135 -0.29 16.24 -14.10
N SER A 136 0.84 15.78 -14.65
CA SER A 136 0.87 15.00 -15.88
C SER A 136 0.07 13.70 -15.75
N LEU A 137 0.16 13.00 -14.62
CA LEU A 137 -0.64 11.81 -14.36
C LEU A 137 -2.13 12.12 -14.41
N VAL A 138 -2.60 13.12 -13.67
CA VAL A 138 -4.02 13.48 -13.61
C VAL A 138 -4.54 13.91 -14.99
N ARG A 139 -3.73 14.63 -15.76
CA ARG A 139 -4.08 15.04 -17.13
C ARG A 139 -4.28 13.87 -18.10
N LYS A 140 -3.71 12.69 -17.85
CA LYS A 140 -3.95 11.49 -18.69
C LYS A 140 -5.35 10.89 -18.48
N TYR A 141 -6.10 11.39 -17.50
CA TYR A 141 -7.47 10.99 -17.19
C TYR A 141 -8.44 12.17 -17.37
N ASP A 142 -8.10 13.14 -18.23
CA ASP A 142 -8.88 14.37 -18.42
C ASP A 142 -10.28 14.13 -19.02
N SER A 143 -10.49 13.00 -19.71
CA SER A 143 -11.82 12.54 -20.12
C SER A 143 -12.76 12.31 -18.92
N ASP A 144 -12.19 11.89 -17.78
CA ASP A 144 -12.94 11.42 -16.60
C ASP A 144 -12.86 12.43 -15.44
N ILE A 145 -12.03 13.47 -15.57
CA ILE A 145 -11.71 14.43 -14.52
C ILE A 145 -12.03 15.85 -15.01
N PRO A 146 -12.98 16.56 -14.37
CA PRO A 146 -13.27 17.95 -14.71
C PRO A 146 -12.04 18.85 -14.59
N SER A 147 -11.83 19.77 -15.54
CA SER A 147 -10.65 20.66 -15.57
C SER A 147 -10.43 21.43 -14.26
N LYS A 148 -11.51 21.81 -13.57
CA LYS A 148 -11.47 22.51 -12.28
C LYS A 148 -10.85 21.66 -11.14
N ASP A 149 -10.97 20.34 -11.23
CA ASP A 149 -10.52 19.40 -10.20
C ASP A 149 -9.07 18.94 -10.42
N ILE A 150 -8.48 19.17 -11.59
CA ILE A 150 -7.11 18.69 -11.94
C ILE A 150 -6.09 19.12 -10.89
N LYS A 151 -6.08 20.41 -10.51
CA LYS A 151 -5.10 20.94 -9.53
C LYS A 151 -5.28 20.29 -8.16
N THR A 152 -6.53 20.13 -7.72
CA THR A 152 -6.87 19.48 -6.44
C THR A 152 -6.48 18.01 -6.45
N PHE A 153 -6.83 17.26 -7.50
CA PHE A 153 -6.50 15.85 -7.61
C PHE A 153 -4.99 15.61 -7.75
N SER A 154 -4.27 16.52 -8.42
CA SER A 154 -2.80 16.48 -8.46
C SER A 154 -2.18 16.62 -7.07
N ARG A 155 -2.77 17.46 -6.21
CA ARG A 155 -2.35 17.58 -4.81
C ARG A 155 -2.64 16.29 -4.04
N ILE A 156 -3.81 15.69 -4.21
CA ILE A 156 -4.16 14.41 -3.56
C ILE A 156 -3.19 13.30 -3.97
N VAL A 157 -2.84 13.20 -5.26
CA VAL A 157 -1.84 12.25 -5.76
C VAL A 157 -0.48 12.45 -5.08
N LEU A 158 -0.03 13.70 -4.91
CA LEU A 158 1.22 13.99 -4.18
C LEU A 158 1.13 13.62 -2.69
N GLU A 159 -0.02 13.87 -2.07
CA GLU A 159 -0.28 13.46 -0.68
C GLU A 159 -0.17 11.93 -0.56
N ILE A 160 -0.73 11.15 -1.49
CA ILE A 160 -0.60 9.68 -1.52
C ILE A 160 0.88 9.27 -1.64
N PHE A 161 1.63 9.87 -2.57
CA PHE A 161 3.06 9.56 -2.73
C PHE A 161 3.87 9.88 -1.48
N SER A 162 3.56 11.00 -0.82
CA SER A 162 4.23 11.41 0.42
C SER A 162 3.92 10.44 1.56
N ASP A 163 2.65 10.07 1.71
CA ASP A 163 2.18 9.13 2.73
C ASP A 163 2.89 7.78 2.61
N LEU A 164 2.96 7.24 1.39
CA LEU A 164 3.62 5.95 1.13
C LEU A 164 5.15 5.98 1.30
N CYS A 165 5.82 7.10 1.00
CA CYS A 165 7.28 7.15 0.97
C CYS A 165 7.92 7.48 2.33
N TYR A 166 7.23 8.23 3.18
CA TYR A 166 7.85 8.82 4.37
C TYR A 166 7.32 8.29 5.70
N ALA A 167 6.55 7.19 5.69
CA ALA A 167 5.87 6.68 6.87
C ALA A 167 6.83 6.54 8.04
N ASP A 168 6.50 7.22 9.14
CA ASP A 168 7.20 7.15 10.41
C ASP A 168 6.66 6.02 11.29
N ASP A 169 7.21 5.89 12.50
CA ASP A 169 6.86 4.80 13.40
C ASP A 169 5.39 4.85 13.89
N GLN A 170 4.73 6.01 13.82
CA GLN A 170 3.32 6.18 14.21
C GLN A 170 2.35 5.90 13.06
N THR A 171 2.82 6.10 11.82
CA THR A 171 2.02 6.01 10.60
C THR A 171 2.34 4.79 9.76
N TRP A 172 3.32 3.98 10.21
CA TRP A 172 3.73 2.74 9.58
C TRP A 172 2.59 1.74 9.48
N ASP A 173 2.52 1.08 8.33
CA ASP A 173 1.53 0.06 8.02
C ASP A 173 2.33 -1.15 7.57
N PRO A 174 2.41 -2.23 8.36
CA PRO A 174 3.25 -3.37 8.03
C PRO A 174 2.78 -4.07 6.75
N GLU A 175 1.49 -4.02 6.42
CA GLU A 175 0.93 -4.64 5.22
C GLU A 175 1.25 -3.86 3.94
N VAL A 176 1.57 -2.57 4.07
CA VAL A 176 1.87 -1.69 2.92
C VAL A 176 3.31 -1.20 2.95
N HIS A 177 3.67 -0.40 3.94
CA HIS A 177 5.01 0.18 4.07
C HIS A 177 6.09 -0.90 4.30
N GLY A 178 5.78 -1.88 5.15
CA GLY A 178 6.67 -3.01 5.43
C GLY A 178 6.91 -3.90 4.21
N VAL A 179 5.90 -4.08 3.35
CA VAL A 179 5.99 -4.89 2.12
C VAL A 179 6.68 -4.12 0.98
N LEU A 180 6.42 -2.83 0.83
CA LEU A 180 7.04 -2.01 -0.21
C LEU A 180 8.54 -1.79 0.03
N ASP A 181 8.95 -1.70 1.30
CA ASP A 181 10.34 -1.42 1.71
C ASP A 181 10.86 -0.11 1.10
N TRP A 182 10.15 0.99 1.33
CA TRP A 182 10.47 2.31 0.76
C TRP A 182 11.15 3.28 1.73
N LYS A 183 11.15 3.00 3.04
CA LYS A 183 11.67 3.91 4.11
C LYS A 183 13.09 4.42 3.87
N HIS A 184 13.92 3.64 3.19
CA HIS A 184 15.34 3.97 2.92
C HIS A 184 15.66 4.11 1.43
N ARG A 185 14.64 4.17 0.57
CA ARG A 185 14.83 4.28 -0.88
C ARG A 185 14.70 5.73 -1.36
N PRO A 186 15.40 6.12 -2.44
CA PRO A 186 15.21 7.42 -3.06
C PRO A 186 13.75 7.59 -3.49
N VAL A 187 13.10 8.65 -3.03
CA VAL A 187 11.67 8.91 -3.30
C VAL A 187 11.35 8.94 -4.79
N GLU A 188 12.22 9.52 -5.61
CA GLU A 188 12.07 9.54 -7.05
C GLU A 188 11.93 8.14 -7.64
N LYS A 189 12.69 7.18 -7.11
CA LYS A 189 12.62 5.78 -7.55
C LYS A 189 11.29 5.15 -7.13
N CYS A 190 10.90 5.31 -5.86
CA CYS A 190 9.62 4.80 -5.35
C CYS A 190 8.42 5.33 -6.16
N VAL A 191 8.40 6.64 -6.42
CA VAL A 191 7.33 7.28 -7.19
C VAL A 191 7.37 6.84 -8.65
N ASN A 192 8.55 6.72 -9.27
CA ASN A 192 8.65 6.22 -10.65
C ASN A 192 8.14 4.78 -10.79
N ASP A 193 8.51 3.89 -9.86
CA ASP A 193 8.03 2.51 -9.83
C ASP A 193 6.49 2.48 -9.71
N PHE A 194 5.92 3.33 -8.85
CA PHE A 194 4.47 3.40 -8.69
C PHE A 194 3.75 3.98 -9.90
N MET A 195 4.28 5.05 -10.48
CA MET A 195 3.79 5.66 -11.71
C MET A 195 3.79 4.66 -12.88
N PHE A 196 4.83 3.84 -12.97
CA PHE A 196 4.93 2.79 -13.97
C PHE A 196 3.78 1.78 -13.83
N GLU A 197 3.48 1.32 -12.62
CA GLU A 197 2.32 0.44 -12.39
C GLU A 197 0.99 1.11 -12.70
N ILE A 198 0.79 2.37 -12.31
CA ILE A 198 -0.46 3.12 -12.61
C ILE A 198 -0.67 3.22 -14.12
N HIS A 199 0.39 3.56 -14.88
CA HIS A 199 0.32 3.60 -16.34
C HIS A 199 0.08 2.21 -16.94
N GLY A 200 0.70 1.17 -16.40
CA GLY A 200 0.47 -0.20 -16.82
C GLY A 200 -0.97 -0.67 -16.60
N VAL A 201 -1.59 -0.29 -15.48
CA VAL A 201 -2.99 -0.57 -15.18
C VAL A 201 -3.91 0.14 -16.17
N LYS A 202 -3.73 1.45 -16.35
CA LYS A 202 -4.52 2.24 -17.32
C LYS A 202 -4.41 1.64 -18.72
N TRP A 203 -3.19 1.37 -19.19
CA TRP A 203 -2.97 0.81 -20.52
C TRP A 203 -3.72 -0.51 -20.72
N LYS A 204 -3.65 -1.43 -19.75
CA LYS A 204 -4.37 -2.71 -19.81
C LYS A 204 -5.88 -2.52 -19.82
N ARG A 205 -6.40 -1.55 -19.07
CA ARG A 205 -7.83 -1.22 -19.05
C ARG A 205 -8.28 -0.65 -20.40
N ASP A 206 -7.60 0.38 -20.88
CA ASP A 206 -7.90 1.01 -22.16
C ASP A 206 -7.89 -0.06 -23.28
N MET A 207 -6.89 -0.95 -23.31
CA MET A 207 -6.81 -2.03 -24.29
C MET A 207 -7.94 -3.07 -24.19
N ARG A 208 -8.49 -3.33 -23.01
CA ARG A 208 -9.64 -4.23 -22.84
C ARG A 208 -10.96 -3.59 -23.29
N GLU A 209 -11.05 -2.27 -23.31
CA GLU A 209 -12.23 -1.55 -23.82
C GLU A 209 -12.26 -1.53 -25.36
N TYR A 210 -11.13 -1.83 -26.02
CA TYR A 210 -11.01 -1.93 -27.49
C TYR A 210 -11.15 -3.36 -28.05
N LEU A 211 -11.31 -4.38 -27.21
CA LEU A 211 -11.48 -5.80 -27.58
C LEU A 211 -12.90 -6.27 -27.29
#